data_AF-A0A9E0JSL6-F1
#
_entry.id   AF-A0A9E0JSL6-F1
#
_cell.length_a   1.000
_cell.length_b   1.000
_cell.length_c   1.000
_cell.angle_alpha   90.00
_cell.angle_beta   90.00
_cell.angle_gamma   90.00
#
_symmetry.space_group_name_H-M   'P 1'
#
loop_
_entity.id
_entity.type
_entity.pdbx_description
1 polymer ?
#
loop_
_entity_poly.entity_id
_entity_poly.type
_entity_poly.pdbx_seq_one_letter_code
_entity_poly.pdbx_strand_id
1 'polypeptide(L)'
;MLRVSSVWRSVAAACALMAPLAHAALPSADELLRLAPDASPQAIRLALSAAGCAESSLNERQDYLTVIDFSRPSREKRLWVFDLRQPRLVFEEWVTHGKNSGGDLASTFSNRPNSYQTSLGLFRTGATYRGKHGTSLRLEGLEPGINHNSEARGIVIHSAAYADPGVVPSLGRLGRSEGCPAVRPAVAPELIRTLSQGSYVFAYYPQQDWLSSSRFLAGASCRTSLASRQAASGHL
;
A
#
# COMPACT_ATOMS: atom_id res chain seq x y z
N MET A 1 -67.95 39.42 23.04
CA MET A 1 -66.93 38.57 23.68
C MET A 1 -66.61 37.39 22.75
N LEU A 2 -65.57 37.47 21.92
CA LEU A 2 -65.08 36.33 21.14
C LEU A 2 -63.55 36.38 21.18
N ARG A 3 -62.94 35.43 21.90
CA ARG A 3 -61.49 35.29 22.06
C ARG A 3 -60.92 34.58 20.83
N VAL A 4 -59.96 35.20 20.16
CA VAL A 4 -59.12 34.54 19.16
C VAL A 4 -57.89 34.01 19.88
N SER A 5 -57.77 32.69 20.03
CA SER A 5 -56.57 32.04 20.55
C SER A 5 -55.71 31.55 19.38
N SER A 6 -54.55 32.18 19.21
CA SER A 6 -53.50 31.76 18.28
C SER A 6 -52.81 30.49 18.79
N VAL A 7 -52.84 29.43 17.98
CA VAL A 7 -52.07 28.21 18.25
C VAL A 7 -50.74 28.32 17.51
N TRP A 8 -49.68 28.68 18.22
CA TRP A 8 -48.31 28.58 17.71
C TRP A 8 -47.82 27.14 17.92
N ARG A 9 -47.67 26.39 16.82
CA ARG A 9 -47.00 25.09 16.83
C ARG A 9 -45.49 25.31 16.77
N SER A 10 -44.81 25.19 17.90
CA SER A 10 -43.35 25.14 17.96
C SER A 10 -42.86 23.86 17.27
N VAL A 11 -42.19 24.00 16.12
CA VAL A 11 -41.43 22.92 15.49
C VAL A 11 -40.08 22.87 16.21
N ALA A 12 -39.90 21.91 17.11
CA ALA A 12 -38.59 21.64 17.69
C ALA A 12 -37.69 21.03 16.62
N ALA A 13 -36.70 21.79 16.16
CA ALA A 13 -35.63 21.28 15.31
C ALA A 13 -34.77 20.32 16.14
N ALA A 14 -34.93 19.02 15.91
CA ALA A 14 -34.04 18.00 16.46
C ALA A 14 -32.66 18.16 15.78
N CYS A 15 -31.78 18.90 16.43
CA CYS A 15 -30.37 18.97 16.06
C CYS A 15 -29.73 17.63 16.43
N ALA A 16 -29.70 16.69 15.48
CA ALA A 16 -28.98 15.43 15.65
C ALA A 16 -27.49 15.77 15.80
N LEU A 17 -26.98 15.69 17.03
CA LEU A 17 -25.55 15.69 17.32
C LEU A 17 -24.95 14.49 16.59
N MET A 18 -24.38 14.73 15.40
CA MET A 18 -23.51 13.78 14.72
C MET A 18 -22.28 13.60 15.62
N ALA A 19 -22.30 12.57 16.47
CA ALA A 19 -21.09 12.14 17.15
C ALA A 19 -20.04 11.83 16.06
N PRO A 20 -18.80 12.35 16.17
CA PRO A 20 -17.77 11.97 15.23
C PRO A 20 -17.60 10.46 15.37
N LEU A 21 -17.75 9.72 14.27
CA LEU A 21 -17.45 8.29 14.26
C LEU A 21 -16.03 8.13 14.83
N ALA A 22 -15.92 7.50 16.00
CA ALA A 22 -14.64 7.10 16.53
C ALA A 22 -14.02 6.15 15.50
N HIS A 23 -12.98 6.62 14.83
CA HIS A 23 -12.35 5.88 13.74
C HIS A 23 -11.64 4.66 14.35
N ALA A 24 -11.98 3.45 13.89
CA ALA A 24 -11.39 2.22 14.40
C ALA A 24 -9.86 2.22 14.23
N ALA A 25 -9.10 1.76 15.22
CA ALA A 25 -7.64 1.63 15.12
C ALA A 25 -7.25 0.61 14.01
N LEU A 26 -6.00 0.67 13.55
CA LEU A 26 -5.46 -0.38 12.67
C LEU A 26 -5.49 -1.75 13.38
N PRO A 27 -5.71 -2.86 12.65
CA PRO A 27 -5.62 -4.19 13.22
C PRO A 27 -4.21 -4.47 13.75
N SER A 28 -4.12 -5.33 14.75
CA SER A 28 -2.84 -5.80 15.28
C SER A 28 -2.10 -6.71 14.28
N ALA A 29 -0.78 -6.83 14.44
CA ALA A 29 0.01 -7.76 13.63
C ALA A 29 -0.45 -9.21 13.81
N ASP A 30 -0.82 -9.61 15.03
CA ASP A 30 -1.30 -10.97 15.32
C ASP A 30 -2.64 -11.27 14.64
N GLU A 31 -3.52 -10.27 14.49
CA GLU A 31 -4.73 -10.41 13.69
C GLU A 31 -4.40 -10.67 12.21
N LEU A 32 -3.50 -9.86 11.62
CA LEU A 32 -3.12 -10.06 10.22
C LEU A 32 -2.37 -11.38 9.99
N LEU A 33 -1.53 -11.81 10.94
CA LEU A 33 -0.80 -13.08 10.85
C LEU A 33 -1.72 -14.30 11.00
N ARG A 34 -2.82 -14.20 11.75
CA ARG A 34 -3.85 -15.26 11.74
C ARG A 34 -4.55 -15.39 10.39
N LEU A 35 -4.70 -14.29 9.66
CA LEU A 35 -5.31 -14.25 8.33
C LEU A 35 -4.34 -14.71 7.24
N ALA A 36 -3.04 -14.49 7.41
CA ALA A 36 -1.99 -14.87 6.48
C ALA A 36 -0.82 -15.56 7.22
N PRO A 37 -0.98 -16.83 7.63
CA PRO A 37 0.00 -17.54 8.46
C PRO A 37 1.35 -17.74 7.77
N ASP A 38 1.37 -17.74 6.43
CA ASP A 38 2.59 -17.88 5.63
C ASP A 38 3.32 -16.54 5.37
N ALA A 39 2.75 -15.41 5.81
CA ALA A 39 3.38 -14.10 5.70
C ALA A 39 4.46 -13.92 6.78
N SER A 40 5.55 -13.22 6.44
CA SER A 40 6.61 -12.91 7.41
C SER A 40 6.08 -12.03 8.55
N PRO A 41 6.21 -12.46 9.82
CA PRO A 41 5.85 -11.63 10.97
C PRO A 41 6.56 -10.29 11.02
N GLN A 42 7.81 -10.25 10.54
CA GLN A 42 8.57 -9.01 10.44
C GLN A 42 8.00 -8.09 9.36
N ALA A 43 7.71 -8.61 8.17
CA ALA A 43 7.13 -7.82 7.08
C ALA A 43 5.77 -7.23 7.48
N ILE A 44 4.90 -8.02 8.12
CA ILE A 44 3.58 -7.57 8.60
C ILE A 44 3.72 -6.46 9.64
N ARG A 45 4.58 -6.64 10.66
CA ARG A 45 4.80 -5.63 11.69
C ARG A 45 5.33 -4.32 11.12
N LEU A 46 6.29 -4.39 10.20
CA LEU A 46 6.84 -3.21 9.54
C LEU A 46 5.82 -2.53 8.63
N ALA A 47 5.00 -3.29 7.89
CA ALA A 47 3.95 -2.76 7.05
C ALA A 47 2.89 -1.99 7.86
N LEU A 48 2.44 -2.55 9.00
CA LEU A 48 1.52 -1.88 9.91
C LEU A 48 2.14 -0.62 10.55
N SER A 49 3.41 -0.68 10.94
CA SER A 49 4.14 0.51 11.42
C SER A 49 4.19 1.60 10.36
N ALA A 50 4.51 1.24 9.11
CA ALA A 50 4.59 2.19 8.02
C ALA A 50 3.23 2.80 7.68
N ALA A 51 2.19 1.98 7.62
CA ALA A 51 0.81 2.41 7.40
C ALA A 51 0.36 3.38 8.49
N GLY A 52 0.46 3.01 9.78
CA GLY A 52 0.06 3.90 10.88
C GLY A 52 0.86 5.21 10.92
N CYS A 53 2.13 5.17 10.54
CA CYS A 53 2.91 6.39 10.39
C CYS A 53 2.42 7.28 9.23
N ALA A 54 2.10 6.69 8.08
CA ALA A 54 1.56 7.42 6.95
C ALA A 54 0.17 7.98 7.25
N GLU A 55 -0.71 7.21 7.90
CA GLU A 55 -2.04 7.69 8.33
C GLU A 55 -1.95 8.93 9.22
N SER A 56 -1.06 8.89 10.22
CA SER A 56 -0.86 10.02 11.12
C SER A 56 -0.17 11.22 10.43
N SER A 57 0.89 10.99 9.66
CA SER A 57 1.71 12.06 9.07
C SER A 57 1.13 12.70 7.80
N LEU A 58 0.33 11.95 7.05
CA LEU A 58 -0.32 12.41 5.82
C LEU A 58 -1.79 12.80 6.06
N ASN A 59 -2.36 12.44 7.20
CA ASN A 59 -3.80 12.55 7.49
C ASN A 59 -4.65 11.82 6.42
N GLU A 60 -4.14 10.66 5.98
CA GLU A 60 -4.74 9.83 4.93
C GLU A 60 -4.87 8.40 5.42
N ARG A 61 -6.08 8.04 5.84
CA ARG A 61 -6.43 6.65 6.16
C ARG A 61 -6.67 5.87 4.88
N GLN A 62 -6.19 4.63 4.82
CA GLN A 62 -6.43 3.74 3.70
C GLN A 62 -7.17 2.48 4.14
N ASP A 63 -8.07 2.00 3.29
CA ASP A 63 -8.87 0.82 3.61
C ASP A 63 -8.13 -0.49 3.36
N TYR A 64 -7.11 -0.46 2.49
CA TYR A 64 -6.34 -1.62 2.12
C TYR A 64 -4.84 -1.41 2.34
N LEU A 65 -4.18 -2.45 2.86
CA LEU A 65 -2.73 -2.57 2.94
C LEU A 65 -2.27 -3.76 2.11
N THR A 66 -1.49 -3.49 1.07
CA THR A 66 -0.77 -4.52 0.32
C THR A 66 0.63 -4.70 0.92
N VAL A 67 1.03 -5.95 1.19
CA VAL A 67 2.37 -6.29 1.64
C VAL A 67 3.02 -7.18 0.58
N ILE A 68 4.19 -6.79 0.09
CA ILE A 68 5.00 -7.60 -0.82
C ILE A 68 6.30 -7.96 -0.12
N ASP A 69 6.57 -9.27 0.05
CA ASP A 69 7.80 -9.77 0.68
C ASP A 69 8.78 -10.26 -0.38
N PHE A 70 9.72 -9.39 -0.77
CA PHE A 70 10.76 -9.73 -1.74
C PHE A 70 11.89 -10.58 -1.15
N SER A 71 11.90 -10.87 0.15
CA SER A 71 12.81 -11.87 0.74
C SER A 71 12.42 -13.31 0.39
N ARG A 72 11.19 -13.50 -0.11
CA ARG A 72 10.68 -14.79 -0.60
C ARG A 72 10.96 -15.00 -2.10
N PRO A 73 11.19 -16.26 -2.53
CA PRO A 73 11.31 -16.62 -3.94
C PRO A 73 10.12 -16.16 -4.78
N SER A 74 10.36 -15.76 -6.03
CA SER A 74 9.29 -15.34 -6.95
C SER A 74 8.31 -16.46 -7.28
N ARG A 75 8.76 -17.71 -7.26
CA ARG A 75 7.91 -18.90 -7.50
C ARG A 75 6.87 -19.15 -6.40
N GLU A 76 6.97 -18.46 -5.26
CA GLU A 76 6.02 -18.54 -4.16
C GLU A 76 5.09 -17.32 -4.14
N LYS A 77 3.90 -17.50 -3.55
CA LYS A 77 3.05 -16.36 -3.22
C LYS A 77 3.76 -15.50 -2.18
N ARG A 78 3.82 -14.20 -2.46
CA ARG A 78 4.55 -13.23 -1.63
C ARG A 78 3.94 -11.82 -1.68
N LEU A 79 2.69 -11.72 -2.15
CA LEU A 79 1.87 -10.52 -2.10
C LEU A 79 0.60 -10.86 -1.31
N TRP A 80 0.31 -10.06 -0.29
CA TRP A 80 -0.92 -10.13 0.48
C TRP A 80 -1.63 -8.79 0.45
N VAL A 81 -2.96 -8.80 0.38
CA VAL A 81 -3.78 -7.59 0.52
C VAL A 81 -4.75 -7.78 1.66
N PHE A 82 -4.70 -6.89 2.65
CA PHE A 82 -5.57 -6.89 3.81
C PHE A 82 -6.58 -5.74 3.71
N ASP A 83 -7.84 -6.02 4.01
CA ASP A 83 -8.84 -5.00 4.32
C ASP A 83 -8.66 -4.59 5.79
N LEU A 84 -8.34 -3.33 6.04
CA LEU A 84 -8.03 -2.79 7.36
C LEU A 84 -9.29 -2.32 8.11
N ARG A 85 -10.40 -2.10 7.41
CA ARG A 85 -11.68 -1.73 8.04
C ARG A 85 -12.39 -2.95 8.60
N GLN A 86 -12.38 -4.03 7.83
CA GLN A 86 -12.91 -5.33 8.21
C GLN A 86 -11.78 -6.34 8.08
N PRO A 87 -10.97 -6.54 9.14
CA PRO A 87 -9.75 -7.35 9.08
C PRO A 87 -9.96 -8.71 8.41
N ARG A 88 -9.55 -8.80 7.15
CA ARG A 88 -9.60 -10.04 6.34
C ARG A 88 -8.51 -10.01 5.27
N LEU A 89 -8.06 -11.19 4.88
CA LEU A 89 -7.19 -11.36 3.72
C LEU A 89 -8.04 -11.34 2.45
N VAL A 90 -7.74 -10.43 1.53
CA VAL A 90 -8.45 -10.25 0.25
C VAL A 90 -7.73 -10.95 -0.88
N PHE A 91 -6.39 -10.87 -0.90
CA PHE A 91 -5.56 -11.50 -1.91
C PHE A 91 -4.33 -12.15 -1.29
N GLU A 92 -3.94 -13.28 -1.87
CA GLU A 92 -2.68 -13.98 -1.61
C GLU A 92 -2.13 -14.46 -2.96
N GLU A 93 -1.05 -13.83 -3.43
CA GLU A 93 -0.72 -13.84 -4.86
C GLU A 93 0.79 -13.89 -5.16
N TRP A 94 1.12 -14.42 -6.34
CA TRP A 94 2.43 -14.34 -6.96
C TRP A 94 2.68 -12.93 -7.51
N VAL A 95 3.90 -12.43 -7.33
CA VAL A 95 4.27 -11.11 -7.86
C VAL A 95 5.71 -11.09 -8.33
N THR A 96 5.95 -10.48 -9.50
CA THR A 96 7.27 -10.38 -10.10
C THR A 96 8.10 -9.26 -9.47
N HIS A 97 9.39 -9.23 -9.80
CA HIS A 97 10.29 -8.12 -9.50
C HIS A 97 11.07 -7.71 -10.76
N GLY A 98 11.83 -6.62 -10.67
CA GLY A 98 12.62 -6.09 -11.79
C GLY A 98 13.74 -7.02 -12.25
N LYS A 99 14.04 -7.01 -13.56
CA LYS A 99 15.03 -7.90 -14.18
C LYS A 99 16.45 -7.75 -13.64
N ASN A 100 16.76 -6.59 -13.07
CA ASN A 100 18.06 -6.31 -12.45
C ASN A 100 18.04 -6.45 -10.93
N SER A 101 16.94 -6.90 -10.32
CA SER A 101 16.82 -7.08 -8.87
C SER A 101 17.24 -8.45 -8.37
N GLY A 102 17.53 -9.40 -9.25
CA GLY A 102 17.89 -10.76 -8.88
C GLY A 102 17.34 -11.81 -9.85
N GLY A 103 17.51 -13.07 -9.47
CA GLY A 103 17.01 -14.23 -10.20
C GLY A 103 15.62 -14.61 -9.74
N ASP A 104 15.51 -15.72 -9.04
CA ASP A 104 14.27 -16.11 -8.38
C ASP A 104 14.05 -15.34 -7.07
N LEU A 105 15.13 -15.15 -6.31
CA LEU A 105 15.19 -14.23 -5.18
C LEU A 105 15.60 -12.85 -5.68
N ALA A 106 14.88 -11.83 -5.22
CA ALA A 106 15.29 -10.44 -5.37
C ALA A 106 16.25 -10.10 -4.22
N SER A 107 17.36 -9.44 -4.51
CA SER A 107 18.39 -9.07 -3.53
C SER A 107 18.96 -7.68 -3.73
N THR A 108 18.63 -7.01 -4.83
CA THR A 108 19.09 -5.65 -5.12
C THR A 108 17.93 -4.75 -5.54
N PHE A 109 17.92 -3.52 -5.02
CA PHE A 109 16.81 -2.59 -5.18
C PHE A 109 17.35 -1.21 -5.53
N SER A 110 16.56 -0.43 -6.26
CA SER A 110 16.98 0.92 -6.65
C SER A 110 15.80 1.83 -6.93
N ASN A 111 16.00 3.12 -6.63
CA ASN A 111 15.11 4.21 -6.99
C ASN A 111 15.57 4.96 -8.26
N ARG A 112 16.67 4.53 -8.88
CA ARG A 112 17.28 5.27 -9.99
C ARG A 112 16.50 5.02 -11.29
N PRO A 113 16.23 6.06 -12.10
CA PRO A 113 15.75 5.89 -13.47
C PRO A 113 16.61 4.91 -14.26
N ASN A 114 15.99 4.12 -15.14
CA ASN A 114 16.63 3.12 -16.00
C ASN A 114 17.43 2.01 -15.28
N SER A 115 17.30 1.87 -13.97
CA SER A 115 17.93 0.77 -13.22
C SER A 115 17.31 -0.60 -13.53
N TYR A 116 16.04 -0.63 -13.94
CA TYR A 116 15.22 -1.83 -14.11
C TYR A 116 15.12 -2.72 -12.86
N GLN A 117 15.35 -2.11 -11.69
CA GLN A 117 15.24 -2.74 -10.38
C GLN A 117 13.93 -2.35 -9.71
N THR A 118 13.40 -3.23 -8.88
CA THR A 118 12.31 -2.89 -7.98
C THR A 118 12.79 -1.91 -6.89
N SER A 119 11.90 -1.08 -6.38
CA SER A 119 12.13 -0.24 -5.19
C SER A 119 11.42 -0.84 -3.98
N LEU A 120 12.05 -0.71 -2.81
CA LEU A 120 11.44 -1.02 -1.51
C LEU A 120 10.61 0.16 -1.00
N GLY A 121 10.03 0.01 0.18
CA GLY A 121 9.39 1.10 0.90
C GLY A 121 7.88 1.14 0.75
N LEU A 122 7.32 2.22 1.30
CA LEU A 122 5.90 2.52 1.27
C LEU A 122 5.52 3.32 0.01
N PHE A 123 4.48 2.86 -0.67
CA PHE A 123 3.87 3.51 -1.81
C PHE A 123 2.40 3.80 -1.51
N ARG A 124 1.86 4.78 -2.24
CA ARG A 124 0.42 5.01 -2.37
C ARG A 124 -0.02 4.67 -3.78
N THR A 125 -1.13 3.98 -3.93
CA THR A 125 -1.73 3.72 -5.24
C THR A 125 -2.40 4.98 -5.78
N GLY A 126 -2.08 5.37 -7.01
CA GLY A 126 -2.64 6.55 -7.68
C GLY A 126 -3.75 6.20 -8.67
N ALA A 127 -3.84 7.01 -9.73
CA ALA A 127 -4.79 6.77 -10.82
C ALA A 127 -4.49 5.48 -11.59
N THR A 128 -5.53 4.87 -12.13
CA THR A 128 -5.37 3.84 -13.15
C THR A 128 -5.01 4.49 -14.49
N TYR A 129 -4.26 3.78 -15.32
CA TYR A 129 -4.03 4.17 -16.71
C TYR A 129 -4.08 2.94 -17.61
N ARG A 130 -4.37 3.15 -18.89
CA ARG A 130 -4.39 2.08 -19.89
C ARG A 130 -3.16 2.19 -20.78
N GLY A 131 -2.35 1.14 -20.81
CA GLY A 131 -1.13 1.07 -21.63
C GLY A 131 -0.95 -0.30 -22.28
N LYS A 132 0.28 -0.63 -22.66
CA LYS A 132 0.64 -1.92 -23.31
C LYS A 132 0.30 -3.16 -22.48
N HIS A 133 0.12 -3.02 -21.18
CA HIS A 133 -0.26 -4.09 -20.25
C HIS A 133 -1.76 -4.09 -19.89
N GLY A 134 -2.57 -3.34 -20.63
CA GLY A 134 -3.98 -3.11 -20.31
C GLY A 134 -4.13 -2.05 -19.21
N THR A 135 -5.16 -2.20 -18.37
CA THR A 135 -5.35 -1.37 -17.18
C THR A 135 -4.26 -1.67 -16.16
N SER A 136 -3.60 -0.61 -15.68
CA SER A 136 -2.51 -0.67 -14.71
C SER A 136 -2.74 0.38 -13.62
N LEU A 137 -2.21 0.14 -12.42
CA LEU A 137 -2.36 1.02 -11.26
C LEU A 137 -1.03 1.70 -10.93
N ARG A 138 -1.00 3.03 -10.98
CA ARG A 138 0.22 3.80 -10.67
C ARG A 138 0.62 3.63 -9.21
N LEU A 139 1.93 3.56 -8.95
CA LEU A 139 2.49 3.60 -7.61
C LEU A 139 3.25 4.91 -7.42
N GLU A 140 2.78 5.73 -6.49
CA GLU A 140 3.48 6.90 -5.98
C GLU A 140 4.39 6.49 -4.83
N GLY A 141 5.68 6.80 -4.94
CA GLY A 141 6.63 6.49 -3.87
C GLY A 141 6.62 7.55 -2.78
N LEU A 142 6.36 7.15 -1.54
CA LEU A 142 6.24 8.08 -0.41
C LEU A 142 7.56 8.36 0.31
N GLU A 143 8.63 7.64 -0.04
CA GLU A 143 9.93 7.70 0.62
C GLU A 143 11.01 8.36 -0.28
N PRO A 144 11.34 9.65 0.00
CA PRO A 144 12.53 10.30 -0.53
C PRO A 144 13.80 9.47 -0.32
N GLY A 145 14.67 9.45 -1.33
CA GLY A 145 15.83 8.55 -1.40
C GLY A 145 15.50 7.10 -1.78
N ILE A 146 14.35 6.56 -1.37
CA ILE A 146 14.05 5.12 -1.46
C ILE A 146 13.15 4.74 -2.65
N ASN A 147 12.06 5.47 -2.88
CA ASN A 147 11.12 5.15 -3.95
C ASN A 147 10.43 6.37 -4.60
N HIS A 148 10.75 7.60 -4.19
CA HIS A 148 10.13 8.83 -4.72
C HIS A 148 10.16 9.00 -6.26
N ASN A 149 11.02 8.30 -7.00
CA ASN A 149 11.02 8.36 -8.47
C ASN A 149 10.04 7.36 -9.10
N SER A 150 9.24 6.64 -8.32
CA SER A 150 8.34 5.58 -8.77
C SER A 150 7.46 6.01 -9.95
N GLU A 151 6.81 7.17 -9.86
CA GLU A 151 5.96 7.66 -10.94
C GLU A 151 6.76 8.07 -12.18
N ALA A 152 7.86 8.83 -12.00
CA ALA A 152 8.75 9.21 -13.10
C ALA A 152 9.38 8.00 -13.82
N ARG A 153 9.51 6.87 -13.10
CA ARG A 153 9.98 5.58 -13.62
C ARG A 153 8.88 4.71 -14.22
N GLY A 154 7.63 5.16 -14.17
CA GLY A 154 6.47 4.41 -14.67
C GLY A 154 6.18 3.13 -13.91
N ILE A 155 6.52 3.07 -12.61
CA ILE A 155 6.31 1.89 -11.78
C ILE A 155 4.82 1.77 -11.44
N VAL A 156 4.23 0.65 -11.86
CA VAL A 156 2.79 0.37 -11.74
C VAL A 156 2.55 -1.09 -11.35
N ILE A 157 1.42 -1.39 -10.72
CA ILE A 157 0.89 -2.77 -10.68
C ILE A 157 0.19 -3.04 -12.01
N HIS A 158 0.53 -4.15 -12.66
CA HIS A 158 -0.07 -4.53 -13.94
C HIS A 158 -0.16 -6.04 -14.14
N SER A 159 -0.95 -6.44 -15.12
CA SER A 159 -1.05 -7.83 -15.58
C SER A 159 0.18 -8.24 -16.39
N ALA A 160 0.67 -9.46 -16.18
CA ALA A 160 1.66 -10.07 -17.06
C ALA A 160 1.53 -11.60 -17.10
N ALA A 161 1.51 -12.19 -18.30
CA ALA A 161 1.49 -13.65 -18.47
C ALA A 161 2.71 -14.32 -17.80
N TYR A 162 3.86 -13.64 -17.78
CA TYR A 162 5.08 -14.14 -17.14
C TYR A 162 5.04 -14.10 -15.60
N ALA A 163 3.98 -13.55 -15.00
CA ALA A 163 3.74 -13.62 -13.56
C ALA A 163 2.96 -14.90 -13.16
N ASP A 164 2.53 -15.71 -14.13
CA ASP A 164 1.84 -16.98 -13.88
C ASP A 164 2.84 -18.09 -13.51
N PRO A 165 2.63 -18.86 -12.43
CA PRO A 165 3.54 -19.92 -12.01
C PRO A 165 3.68 -21.05 -13.04
N GLY A 166 2.81 -21.14 -14.06
CA GLY A 166 2.98 -22.06 -15.19
C GLY A 166 4.29 -21.88 -15.95
N VAL A 167 4.97 -20.72 -15.85
CA VAL A 167 6.30 -20.51 -16.45
C VAL A 167 7.44 -21.11 -15.62
N VAL A 168 7.22 -21.39 -14.33
CA VAL A 168 8.26 -21.82 -13.38
C VAL A 168 8.97 -23.11 -13.81
N PRO A 169 8.31 -24.17 -14.33
CA PRO A 169 9.01 -25.37 -14.78
C PRO A 169 10.08 -25.10 -15.86
N SER A 170 9.87 -24.09 -16.69
CA SER A 170 10.79 -23.73 -17.78
C SER A 170 11.86 -22.72 -17.37
N LEU A 171 11.53 -21.79 -16.46
CA LEU A 171 12.40 -20.67 -16.09
C LEU A 171 13.08 -20.86 -14.72
N GLY A 172 12.61 -21.79 -13.89
CA GLY A 172 13.00 -21.96 -12.49
C GLY A 172 12.51 -20.85 -11.54
N ARG A 173 11.71 -19.91 -12.06
CA ARG A 173 11.22 -18.69 -11.39
C ARG A 173 10.08 -18.07 -12.19
N LEU A 174 9.44 -17.03 -11.67
CA LEU A 174 8.60 -16.17 -12.52
C LEU A 174 9.44 -15.36 -13.50
N GLY A 175 8.78 -14.80 -14.52
CA GLY A 175 9.35 -13.74 -15.32
C GLY A 175 9.69 -12.49 -14.51
N ARG A 176 10.37 -11.55 -15.15
CA ARG A 176 10.81 -10.30 -14.51
C ARG A 176 10.35 -9.11 -15.33
N SER A 177 9.89 -8.08 -14.65
CA SER A 177 9.50 -6.80 -15.23
C SER A 177 10.71 -5.85 -15.32
N GLU A 178 10.45 -4.57 -15.58
CA GLU A 178 11.46 -3.50 -15.50
C GLU A 178 11.41 -2.73 -14.17
N GLY A 179 10.87 -3.36 -13.12
CA GLY A 179 10.77 -2.81 -11.76
C GLY A 179 9.35 -2.89 -11.18
N CYS A 180 8.36 -2.99 -12.05
CA CYS A 180 6.94 -3.11 -11.70
C CYS A 180 6.60 -4.41 -10.95
N PRO A 181 5.78 -4.36 -9.88
CA PRO A 181 5.13 -5.55 -9.34
C PRO A 181 4.03 -6.02 -10.31
N ALA A 182 4.36 -6.99 -11.18
CA ALA A 182 3.38 -7.58 -12.08
C ALA A 182 2.74 -8.82 -11.44
N VAL A 183 1.44 -8.98 -11.66
CA VAL A 183 0.64 -10.11 -11.14
C VAL A 183 -0.02 -10.88 -12.28
N ARG A 184 -0.61 -12.02 -11.96
CA ARG A 184 -1.27 -12.88 -12.95
C ARG A 184 -2.44 -12.17 -13.65
N PRO A 185 -2.66 -12.43 -14.96
CA PRO A 185 -3.78 -11.83 -15.69
C PRO A 185 -5.15 -12.13 -15.09
N ALA A 186 -5.32 -13.31 -14.48
CA ALA A 186 -6.56 -13.71 -13.84
C ALA A 186 -6.94 -12.85 -12.62
N VAL A 187 -5.95 -12.22 -11.96
CA VAL A 187 -6.15 -11.49 -10.69
C VAL A 187 -6.05 -9.98 -10.87
N ALA A 188 -5.27 -9.52 -11.85
CA ALA A 188 -5.02 -8.09 -12.08
C ALA A 188 -6.30 -7.23 -12.15
N PRO A 189 -7.39 -7.59 -12.85
CA PRO A 189 -8.57 -6.73 -12.95
C PRO A 189 -9.26 -6.46 -11.61
N GLU A 190 -9.38 -7.48 -10.76
CA GLU A 190 -9.99 -7.35 -9.44
C GLU A 190 -9.05 -6.67 -8.46
N LEU A 191 -7.76 -7.07 -8.45
CA LEU A 191 -6.74 -6.45 -7.61
C LEU A 191 -6.64 -4.94 -7.88
N ILE A 192 -6.53 -4.53 -9.14
CA ILE A 192 -6.42 -3.12 -9.52
C ILE A 192 -7.68 -2.35 -9.13
N ARG A 193 -8.87 -2.93 -9.30
CA ARG A 193 -10.12 -2.30 -8.87
C ARG A 193 -10.17 -2.12 -7.36
N THR A 194 -9.81 -3.15 -6.59
CA THR A 194 -9.81 -3.12 -5.12
C THR A 194 -8.83 -2.09 -4.58
N LEU A 195 -7.65 -1.99 -5.18
CA LEU A 195 -6.59 -1.07 -4.76
C LEU A 195 -6.72 0.33 -5.39
N SER A 196 -7.63 0.52 -6.34
CA SER A 196 -7.89 1.84 -6.90
C SER A 196 -8.54 2.74 -5.85
N GLN A 197 -8.30 4.06 -5.93
CA GLN A 197 -8.79 5.10 -5.00
C GLN A 197 -7.95 5.35 -3.74
N GLY A 198 -6.72 4.84 -3.69
CA GLY A 198 -5.83 5.05 -2.56
C GLY A 198 -5.77 3.80 -1.69
N SER A 199 -4.56 3.26 -1.59
CA SER A 199 -4.20 2.10 -0.79
C SER A 199 -2.70 2.19 -0.56
N TYR A 200 -2.26 1.70 0.59
CA TYR A 200 -0.83 1.56 0.86
C TYR A 200 -0.31 0.25 0.28
N VAL A 201 0.85 0.32 -0.37
CA VAL A 201 1.63 -0.86 -0.79
C VAL A 201 2.98 -0.79 -0.10
N PHE A 202 3.31 -1.82 0.69
CA PHE A 202 4.57 -1.93 1.40
C PHE A 202 5.44 -3.01 0.76
N ALA A 203 6.53 -2.61 0.10
CA ALA A 203 7.50 -3.50 -0.52
C ALA A 203 8.68 -3.76 0.43
N TYR A 204 8.77 -4.98 0.95
CA TYR A 204 9.71 -5.37 1.98
C TYR A 204 10.86 -6.24 1.45
N TYR A 205 12.06 -5.98 1.98
CA TYR A 205 13.21 -6.87 2.00
C TYR A 205 14.08 -6.49 3.23
N PRO A 206 14.76 -7.42 3.91
CA PRO A 206 15.57 -7.13 5.11
C PRO A 206 16.88 -6.38 4.81
N GLN A 207 16.81 -5.27 4.09
CA GLN A 207 17.95 -4.40 3.81
C GLN A 207 18.17 -3.44 4.98
N GLN A 208 19.25 -3.65 5.74
CA GLN A 208 19.52 -2.94 6.98
C GLN A 208 19.61 -1.41 6.81
N ASP A 209 20.22 -0.94 5.71
CA ASP A 209 20.33 0.49 5.42
C ASP A 209 18.95 1.15 5.23
N TRP A 210 18.02 0.46 4.56
CA TRP A 210 16.66 0.96 4.38
C TRP A 210 15.87 0.89 5.69
N LEU A 211 15.94 -0.23 6.42
CA LEU A 211 15.25 -0.41 7.69
C LEU A 211 15.66 0.64 8.74
N SER A 212 16.92 1.08 8.72
CA SER A 212 17.44 2.08 9.66
C SER A 212 17.19 3.53 9.25
N SER A 213 16.97 3.80 7.96
CA SER A 213 16.83 5.17 7.43
C SER A 213 15.41 5.55 6.99
N SER A 214 14.49 4.58 6.89
CA SER A 214 13.11 4.84 6.47
C SER A 214 12.40 5.80 7.44
N ARG A 215 11.68 6.78 6.88
CA ARG A 215 10.90 7.74 7.66
C ARG A 215 9.60 7.16 8.23
N PHE A 216 9.12 6.06 7.66
CA PHE A 216 7.87 5.40 8.06
C PHE A 216 8.12 4.21 9.00
N LEU A 217 9.38 3.77 9.14
CA LEU A 217 9.77 2.70 10.06
C LEU A 217 10.46 3.32 11.28
N ALA A 218 10.08 2.82 12.47
CA ALA A 218 10.53 3.25 13.80
C ALA A 218 10.01 4.62 14.32
N GLY A 219 9.85 4.70 15.65
CA GLY A 219 9.01 5.69 16.32
C GLY A 219 9.51 7.14 16.38
N ALA A 220 10.81 7.43 16.23
CA ALA A 220 11.32 8.82 16.28
C ALA A 220 11.18 9.52 14.92
N SER A 221 11.53 8.83 13.83
CA SER A 221 11.47 9.30 12.45
C SER A 221 10.04 9.64 12.00
N CYS A 222 9.06 8.83 12.41
CA CYS A 222 7.66 9.12 12.14
C CYS A 222 7.21 10.46 12.74
N ARG A 223 7.58 10.73 13.99
CA ARG A 223 7.25 11.96 14.72
C ARG A 223 7.95 13.20 14.13
N THR A 224 9.20 13.06 13.68
CA THR A 224 9.92 14.17 13.04
C THR A 224 9.27 14.56 11.70
N SER A 225 8.76 13.60 10.92
CA SER A 225 8.06 13.89 9.65
C SER A 225 6.79 14.73 9.81
N LEU A 226 6.06 14.51 10.91
CA LEU A 226 4.90 15.29 11.34
C LEU A 226 5.28 16.72 11.71
N ALA A 227 6.32 16.89 12.54
CA ALA A 227 6.78 18.19 13.02
C ALA A 227 7.30 19.08 11.87
N SER A 228 8.02 18.52 10.89
CA SER A 228 8.51 19.27 9.73
C SER A 228 7.39 19.79 8.81
N ARG A 229 6.24 19.10 8.72
CA ARG A 229 5.08 19.54 7.93
C ARG A 229 4.28 20.65 8.60
N GLN A 230 4.12 20.60 9.92
CA GLN A 230 3.47 21.68 10.68
C GLN A 230 4.29 22.97 10.64
N ALA A 231 5.63 22.88 10.70
CA ALA A 231 6.50 24.04 10.54
C ALA A 231 6.43 24.66 9.13
N ALA A 232 6.23 23.86 8.08
CA ALA A 232 6.10 24.34 6.71
C ALA A 232 4.71 24.94 6.38
N SER A 233 3.67 24.59 7.14
CA SER A 233 2.30 25.07 6.92
C SER A 233 1.92 26.29 7.76
N GLY A 234 2.78 26.72 8.69
CA GLY A 234 2.59 27.90 9.55
C GLY A 234 3.16 29.20 8.98
N HIS A 235 3.48 29.24 7.68
CA HIS A 235 3.96 30.41 6.97
C HIS A 235 3.06 30.70 5.75
N LEU A 236 1.78 30.99 6.02
CA LEU A 236 0.86 31.67 5.11
C LEU A 236 -0.03 32.62 5.93
#